data_AF-A0A1G2Z2Q1-F1
#
_entry.id   AF-A0A1G2Z2Q1-F1
#
_cell.length_a   1.000
_cell.length_b   1.000
_cell.length_c   1.000
_cell.angle_alpha   90.00
_cell.angle_beta   90.00
_cell.angle_gamma   90.00
#
_symmetry.space_group_name_H-M   'P 1'
#
loop_
_entity.id
_entity.type
_entity.pdbx_description
1 polymer ?
#
loop_
_entity_poly.entity_id
_entity_poly.type
_entity_poly.pdbx_seq_one_letter_code
_entity_poly.pdbx_strand_id
1 'polypeptide(L)'
;MLILLTCVGAGLLGSCSGRRYDTRLSNTPPALLQLDQGAQAVIAAAPEARWPQVYRYVQTMENAWKDYKRPTVVAWDESRQLWERNLRGEVDAAMARLREAALARDATATANAARDVDTAVLNLFEFYETAVTQAISAPPTE
;
A
#
# COMPACT_ATOMS: atom_id res chain seq x y z
N MET A 1 -39.08 31.56 27.22
CA MET A 1 -38.12 30.44 27.31
C MET A 1 -37.63 30.17 25.90
N LEU A 2 -36.30 30.24 25.76
CA LEU A 2 -35.37 30.06 24.63
C LEU A 2 -35.80 30.15 23.15
N ILE A 3 -35.05 31.01 22.45
CA ILE A 3 -35.03 31.33 21.02
C ILE A 3 -34.27 30.25 20.24
N LEU A 4 -34.85 29.76 19.14
CA LEU A 4 -34.16 28.93 18.13
C LEU A 4 -33.13 29.80 17.40
N LEU A 5 -31.84 29.52 17.61
CA LEU A 5 -30.73 30.19 16.94
C LEU A 5 -29.82 29.12 16.34
N THR A 6 -30.23 28.56 15.20
CA THR A 6 -29.38 27.70 14.37
C THR A 6 -28.47 28.59 13.52
N CYS A 7 -27.36 29.01 14.10
CA CYS A 7 -26.24 29.57 13.37
C CYS A 7 -25.42 28.45 12.72
N VAL A 8 -25.19 28.64 11.42
CA VAL A 8 -24.27 27.92 10.55
C VAL A 8 -22.86 27.92 11.15
N GLY A 9 -22.23 26.74 11.18
CA GLY A 9 -20.83 26.55 11.51
C GLY A 9 -20.25 25.48 10.59
N ALA A 10 -19.82 25.91 9.40
CA ALA A 10 -18.99 25.13 8.49
C ALA A 10 -17.68 24.72 9.18
N GLY A 11 -17.17 23.53 8.87
CA GLY A 11 -15.82 23.16 9.26
C GLY A 11 -15.53 21.67 9.18
N LEU A 12 -14.87 21.28 8.09
CA LEU A 12 -14.06 20.07 7.97
C LEU A 12 -14.83 18.74 7.97
N LEU A 13 -15.52 18.46 6.87
CA LEU A 13 -15.32 17.15 6.24
C LEU A 13 -13.90 17.14 5.66
N GLY A 14 -12.92 17.10 6.57
CA GLY A 14 -11.57 16.65 6.26
C GLY A 14 -11.72 15.19 5.88
N SER A 15 -11.84 14.96 4.57
CA SER A 15 -11.74 13.64 3.97
C SER A 15 -10.31 13.14 4.22
N CYS A 16 -10.07 12.61 5.43
CA CYS A 16 -8.86 11.89 5.78
C CYS A 16 -8.93 10.50 5.13
N SER A 17 -8.72 10.50 3.82
CA SER A 17 -8.29 9.38 2.98
C SER A 17 -8.24 9.79 1.50
N GLY A 18 -8.18 11.08 1.21
CA GLY A 18 -7.70 11.55 -0.08
C GLY A 18 -6.17 11.53 -0.08
N ARG A 19 -5.52 10.36 -0.01
CA ARG A 19 -4.16 10.23 -0.55
C ARG A 19 -4.36 10.46 -2.05
N ARG A 20 -4.28 11.73 -2.45
CA ARG A 20 -4.37 12.13 -3.85
C ARG A 20 -3.13 11.55 -4.49
N TYR A 21 -3.30 10.34 -4.99
CA TYR A 21 -2.35 9.78 -5.91
C TYR A 21 -2.39 10.68 -7.14
N ASP A 22 -1.45 11.61 -7.16
CA ASP A 22 -1.22 12.51 -8.27
C ASP A 22 -1.05 11.68 -9.54
N THR A 23 -1.33 12.28 -10.68
CA THR A 23 -1.23 11.71 -12.04
C THR A 23 0.13 11.05 -12.39
N ARG A 24 1.08 11.04 -11.45
CA ARG A 24 2.37 10.34 -11.40
C ARG A 24 2.28 8.81 -11.24
N LEU A 25 1.11 8.26 -10.92
CA LEU A 25 0.92 6.80 -10.79
C LEU A 25 0.99 5.99 -12.10
N SER A 26 1.03 6.62 -13.28
CA SER A 26 0.97 5.90 -14.57
C SER A 26 2.10 4.87 -14.75
N ASN A 27 3.24 5.09 -14.09
CA ASN A 27 4.42 4.21 -14.15
C ASN A 27 4.57 3.28 -12.95
N THR A 28 3.62 3.27 -12.01
CA THR A 28 3.68 2.35 -10.87
C THR A 28 3.14 0.97 -11.29
N PRO A 29 3.86 -0.13 -10.97
CA PRO A 29 3.33 -1.48 -11.15
C PRO A 29 1.92 -1.64 -10.52
N PRO A 30 0.91 -2.10 -11.29
CA PRO A 30 -0.47 -2.27 -10.79
C PRO A 30 -0.58 -3.16 -9.56
N ALA A 31 0.36 -4.09 -9.40
CA ALA A 31 0.44 -4.96 -8.23
C ALA A 31 0.68 -4.20 -6.92
N LEU A 32 1.44 -3.09 -6.93
CA LEU A 32 1.67 -2.27 -5.73
C LEU A 32 0.39 -1.53 -5.30
N LEU A 33 -0.40 -1.06 -6.27
CA LEU A 33 -1.72 -0.47 -6.01
C LEU A 33 -2.70 -1.47 -5.40
N GLN A 34 -2.69 -2.71 -5.90
CA GLN A 34 -3.52 -3.77 -5.34
C GLN A 34 -3.12 -4.13 -3.90
N LEU A 35 -1.83 -4.04 -3.57
CA LEU A 35 -1.34 -4.27 -2.21
C LEU A 35 -1.79 -3.19 -1.23
N ASP A 36 -1.64 -1.91 -1.60
CA ASP A 36 -2.12 -0.78 -0.79
C ASP A 36 -3.63 -0.87 -0.52
N GLN A 37 -4.43 -1.04 -1.58
CA GLN A 37 -5.89 -1.17 -1.46
C GLN A 37 -6.29 -2.38 -0.60
N GLY A 38 -5.62 -3.52 -0.78
CA GLY A 38 -5.85 -4.71 0.03
C GLY A 38 -5.52 -4.48 1.50
N ALA A 39 -4.38 -3.84 1.79
CA ALA A 39 -3.97 -3.52 3.16
C ALA A 39 -4.99 -2.62 3.85
N GLN A 40 -5.43 -1.54 3.19
CA GLN A 40 -6.48 -0.65 3.72
C GLN A 40 -7.81 -1.40 3.97
N ALA A 41 -8.19 -2.30 3.06
CA ALA A 41 -9.40 -3.11 3.23
C ALA A 41 -9.29 -4.07 4.42
N VAL A 42 -8.13 -4.66 4.67
CA VAL A 42 -7.87 -5.49 5.84
C VAL A 42 -7.89 -4.66 7.14
N ILE A 43 -7.28 -3.47 7.16
CA ILE A 43 -7.28 -2.56 8.31
C ILE A 43 -8.71 -2.23 8.74
N ALA A 44 -9.61 -2.01 7.78
CA ALA A 44 -11.01 -1.73 8.05
C ALA A 44 -11.80 -2.99 8.47
N ALA A 45 -11.54 -4.14 7.84
CA ALA A 45 -12.34 -5.36 8.04
C ALA A 45 -11.93 -6.20 9.27
N ALA A 46 -10.67 -6.15 9.68
CA ALA A 46 -10.14 -6.97 10.78
C ALA A 46 -10.75 -6.62 12.15
N PRO A 47 -10.90 -5.34 12.57
CA PRO A 47 -11.53 -4.98 13.85
C PRO A 47 -12.99 -5.43 13.96
N GLU A 48 -13.68 -5.53 12.82
CA GLU A 48 -15.05 -6.00 12.74
C GLU A 48 -15.17 -7.54 12.65
N ALA A 49 -14.06 -8.27 12.78
CA ALA A 49 -13.99 -9.73 12.71
C ALA A 49 -14.65 -10.31 11.44
N ARG A 50 -14.62 -9.58 10.31
CA ARG A 50 -15.16 -10.03 9.01
C ARG A 50 -14.20 -11.01 8.32
N TRP A 51 -13.86 -12.10 9.00
CA TRP A 51 -12.79 -13.04 8.62
C TRP A 51 -12.87 -13.56 7.18
N PRO A 52 -14.03 -13.93 6.62
CA PRO A 52 -14.10 -14.33 5.21
C PRO A 52 -13.64 -13.23 4.24
N GLN A 53 -13.92 -11.96 4.55
CA GLN A 53 -13.47 -10.82 3.75
C GLN A 53 -11.97 -10.58 3.94
N VAL A 54 -11.50 -10.64 5.19
CA VAL A 54 -10.06 -10.53 5.52
C VAL A 54 -9.25 -11.57 4.75
N TYR A 55 -9.65 -12.84 4.78
CA TYR A 55 -8.93 -13.91 4.05
C TYR A 55 -8.91 -13.67 2.54
N ARG A 56 -10.03 -13.21 1.97
CA ARG A 56 -10.10 -12.87 0.55
C ARG A 56 -9.14 -11.72 0.21
N TYR A 57 -9.08 -10.68 1.02
CA TYR A 57 -8.15 -9.57 0.80
C TYR A 57 -6.69 -10.00 0.94
N VAL A 58 -6.35 -10.76 1.98
CA VAL A 58 -5.00 -11.31 2.17
C VAL A 58 -4.60 -12.18 0.97
N GLN A 59 -5.48 -13.04 0.47
CA GLN A 59 -5.19 -13.86 -0.72
C GLN A 59 -4.97 -13.02 -1.98
N THR A 60 -5.79 -12.00 -2.21
CA THR A 60 -5.58 -11.07 -3.34
C THR A 60 -4.24 -10.36 -3.23
N MET A 61 -3.87 -9.88 -2.04
CA MET A 61 -2.59 -9.25 -1.78
C MET A 61 -1.42 -10.20 -2.05
N GLU A 62 -1.52 -11.47 -1.64
CA GLU A 62 -0.47 -12.47 -1.92
C GLU A 62 -0.27 -12.71 -3.41
N ASN A 63 -1.36 -12.76 -4.18
CA ASN A 63 -1.29 -12.91 -5.63
C ASN A 63 -0.66 -11.67 -6.28
N ALA A 64 -1.09 -10.47 -5.87
CA ALA A 64 -0.50 -9.22 -6.35
C ALA A 64 1.00 -9.15 -6.04
N TRP A 65 1.41 -9.52 -4.82
CA TRP A 65 2.81 -9.55 -4.44
C TRP A 65 3.63 -10.56 -5.25
N LYS A 66 3.07 -11.74 -5.50
CA LYS A 66 3.69 -12.73 -6.37
C LYS A 66 3.86 -12.21 -7.80
N ASP A 67 2.87 -11.51 -8.32
CA ASP A 67 2.90 -10.94 -9.67
C ASP A 67 3.91 -9.79 -9.77
N TYR A 68 3.98 -8.91 -8.77
CA TYR A 68 5.02 -7.89 -8.66
C TYR A 68 6.43 -8.50 -8.68
N LYS A 69 6.60 -9.64 -7.99
CA LYS A 69 7.92 -10.29 -7.90
C LYS A 69 8.39 -10.89 -9.23
N ARG A 70 7.51 -11.07 -10.22
CA ARG A 70 7.87 -11.58 -11.54
C ARG A 70 8.53 -10.47 -12.38
N PRO A 71 9.63 -10.77 -13.10
CA PRO A 71 10.33 -9.77 -13.89
C PRO A 71 9.54 -9.49 -15.16
N THR A 72 8.87 -8.34 -15.26
CA THR A 72 8.13 -8.00 -16.48
C THR A 72 8.39 -6.61 -17.08
N VAL A 73 9.10 -5.66 -16.43
CA VAL A 73 9.05 -4.27 -16.97
C VAL A 73 10.36 -3.46 -17.04
N VAL A 74 11.48 -3.77 -16.38
CA VAL A 74 12.67 -2.91 -16.53
C VAL A 74 13.95 -3.73 -16.47
N ALA A 75 14.95 -3.43 -17.31
CA ALA A 75 16.28 -4.02 -17.24
C ALA A 75 17.00 -3.58 -15.94
N TRP A 76 17.71 -4.51 -15.32
CA TRP A 76 18.14 -4.43 -13.91
C TRP A 76 19.60 -3.98 -13.85
N ASP A 77 19.89 -2.71 -13.52
CA ASP A 77 21.24 -2.34 -13.09
C ASP A 77 21.49 -2.82 -11.64
N GLU A 78 22.76 -3.06 -11.28
CA GLU A 78 23.15 -3.62 -9.97
C GLU A 78 22.72 -2.77 -8.77
N SER A 79 22.64 -1.44 -8.93
CA SER A 79 22.24 -0.52 -7.85
C SER A 79 20.74 -0.63 -7.56
N ARG A 80 19.94 -0.79 -8.61
CA ARG A 80 18.49 -0.99 -8.53
C ARG A 80 18.15 -2.35 -7.93
N GLN A 81 18.97 -3.38 -8.20
CA GLN A 81 18.81 -4.72 -7.63
C GLN A 81 18.98 -4.77 -6.10
N LEU A 82 19.91 -3.99 -5.55
CA LEU A 82 20.23 -4.01 -4.13
C LEU A 82 19.13 -3.32 -3.30
N TRP A 83 18.63 -2.18 -3.78
CA TRP A 83 17.55 -1.44 -3.14
C TRP A 83 16.20 -2.16 -3.24
N GLU A 84 15.86 -2.68 -4.43
CA GLU A 84 14.62 -3.43 -4.60
C GLU A 84 14.62 -4.71 -3.76
N ARG A 85 15.78 -5.37 -3.59
CA ARG A 85 15.89 -6.57 -2.73
C ARG A 85 15.57 -6.27 -1.27
N ASN A 86 16.07 -5.15 -0.73
CA ASN A 86 15.82 -4.77 0.66
C ASN A 86 14.34 -4.41 0.87
N LEU A 87 13.76 -3.60 -0.02
CA LEU A 87 12.36 -3.20 0.07
C LEU A 87 11.40 -4.37 -0.18
N ARG A 88 11.76 -5.33 -1.06
CA ARG A 88 11.04 -6.60 -1.21
C ARG A 88 11.06 -7.41 0.08
N GLY A 89 12.20 -7.42 0.79
CA GLY A 89 12.33 -8.11 2.08
C GLY A 89 11.37 -7.56 3.14
N GLU A 90 11.17 -6.24 3.20
CA GLU A 90 10.22 -5.61 4.12
C GLU A 90 8.78 -6.02 3.82
N VAL A 91 8.38 -5.99 2.54
CA VAL A 91 7.04 -6.42 2.12
C VAL A 91 6.84 -7.93 2.33
N ASP A 92 7.83 -8.77 2.03
CA ASP A 92 7.78 -10.21 2.31
C ASP A 92 7.54 -10.48 3.80
N ALA A 93 8.28 -9.80 4.68
CA ALA A 93 8.15 -9.95 6.12
C ALA A 93 6.80 -9.44 6.66
N ALA A 94 6.30 -8.31 6.14
CA ALA A 94 4.99 -7.78 6.51
C ALA A 94 3.85 -8.71 6.04
N MET A 95 3.92 -9.21 4.81
CA MET A 95 2.94 -10.16 4.25
C MET A 95 2.93 -11.48 5.03
N ALA A 96 4.08 -11.99 5.45
CA ALA A 96 4.16 -13.19 6.29
C ALA A 96 3.46 -12.98 7.65
N ARG A 97 3.77 -11.89 8.35
CA ARG A 97 3.13 -11.52 9.62
C ARG A 97 1.62 -11.34 9.47
N LEU A 98 1.18 -10.73 8.36
CA LEU A 98 -0.24 -10.56 8.05
C LEU A 98 -0.95 -11.89 7.88
N ARG A 99 -0.36 -12.83 7.12
CA ARG A 99 -0.91 -14.18 6.94
C ARG A 99 -1.03 -14.91 8.27
N GLU A 100 0.04 -14.91 9.07
CA GLU A 100 0.06 -15.57 10.37
C GLU A 100 -1.01 -15.01 11.32
N ALA A 101 -1.10 -13.68 11.43
CA ALA A 101 -2.09 -13.01 12.26
C ALA A 101 -3.54 -13.28 11.79
N ALA A 102 -3.78 -13.27 10.48
CA ALA A 102 -5.09 -13.57 9.91
C ALA A 102 -5.50 -15.03 10.16
N LEU A 103 -4.57 -15.97 10.01
CA LEU A 103 -4.81 -17.39 10.32
C LEU A 103 -5.11 -17.60 11.81
N ALA A 104 -4.43 -16.87 12.69
CA ALA A 104 -4.71 -16.85 14.13
C ALA A 104 -6.04 -16.14 14.49
N ARG A 105 -6.66 -15.42 13.54
CA ARG A 105 -7.85 -14.57 13.75
C ARG A 105 -7.63 -13.53 14.85
N ASP A 106 -6.42 -13.00 14.94
CA ASP A 106 -6.11 -11.90 15.84
C ASP A 106 -6.39 -10.58 15.12
N ALA A 107 -7.49 -9.91 15.48
CA ALA A 107 -7.93 -8.68 14.83
C ALA A 107 -6.89 -7.55 14.93
N THR A 108 -6.28 -7.40 16.11
CA THR A 108 -5.31 -6.33 16.38
C THR A 108 -4.00 -6.61 15.64
N ALA A 109 -3.47 -7.83 15.74
CA ALA A 109 -2.25 -8.20 15.03
C ALA A 109 -2.45 -8.16 13.52
N THR A 110 -3.62 -8.56 13.01
CA THR A 110 -3.96 -8.51 11.58
C THR A 110 -3.99 -7.06 11.09
N ALA A 111 -4.66 -6.15 11.81
CA ALA A 111 -4.72 -4.75 11.42
C ALA A 111 -3.34 -4.07 11.49
N ASN A 112 -2.52 -4.40 12.48
CA ASN A 112 -1.15 -3.87 12.59
C ASN A 112 -0.25 -4.40 11.47
N ALA A 113 -0.27 -5.70 11.19
CA ALA A 113 0.49 -6.27 10.09
C ALA A 113 0.03 -5.72 8.72
N ALA A 114 -1.25 -5.43 8.54
CA ALA A 114 -1.73 -4.77 7.33
C ALA A 114 -1.21 -3.33 7.18
N ARG A 115 -1.08 -2.56 8.28
CA ARG A 115 -0.42 -1.25 8.26
C ARG A 115 1.07 -1.35 7.92
N ASP A 116 1.72 -2.41 8.38
CA ASP A 116 3.12 -2.67 8.03
C ASP A 116 3.26 -2.98 6.53
N VAL A 117 2.31 -3.71 5.93
CA VAL A 117 2.27 -3.94 4.49
C VAL A 117 2.06 -2.62 3.74
N ASP A 118 1.08 -1.81 4.12
CA ASP A 118 0.85 -0.47 3.54
C ASP A 118 2.13 0.39 3.60
N THR A 119 2.77 0.45 4.76
CA THR A 119 4.03 1.19 4.97
C THR A 119 5.17 0.69 4.07
N ALA A 120 5.41 -0.62 4.02
CA ALA A 120 6.46 -1.18 3.19
C ALA A 120 6.19 -0.98 1.68
N VAL A 121 4.92 -1.04 1.27
CA VAL A 121 4.51 -0.79 -0.11
C VAL A 121 4.67 0.69 -0.48
N LEU A 122 4.45 1.63 0.44
CA LEU A 122 4.74 3.05 0.23
C LEU A 122 6.22 3.32 0.01
N ASN A 123 7.10 2.69 0.77
CA ASN A 123 8.54 2.79 0.53
C ASN A 123 8.91 2.31 -0.88
N LEU A 124 8.25 1.26 -1.38
CA LEU A 124 8.39 0.83 -2.78
C LEU A 124 7.84 1.88 -3.76
N PHE A 125 6.67 2.46 -3.50
CA PHE A 125 6.12 3.55 -4.33
C PHE A 125 7.10 4.72 -4.46
N GLU A 126 7.63 5.21 -3.33
CA GLU A 126 8.59 6.32 -3.30
C GLU A 126 9.88 6.00 -4.05
N PHE A 127 10.36 4.75 -3.96
CA PHE A 127 11.51 4.28 -4.75
C PHE A 127 11.24 4.34 -6.26
N TYR A 128 10.07 3.86 -6.72
CA TYR A 128 9.71 3.93 -8.14
C TYR A 128 9.53 5.37 -8.61
N GLU A 129 8.88 6.24 -7.84
CA GLU A 129 8.71 7.65 -8.20
C GLU A 129 10.08 8.34 -8.35
N THR A 130 10.99 8.12 -7.40
CA THR A 130 12.35 8.69 -7.44
C THR A 130 13.15 8.15 -8.63
N ALA A 131 13.14 6.82 -8.84
CA ALA A 131 13.88 6.18 -9.93
C ALA A 131 13.35 6.59 -11.32
N VAL A 132 12.03 6.69 -11.49
CA VAL A 132 11.40 7.15 -12.74
C VAL A 132 11.75 8.61 -13.00
N THR A 133 11.70 9.47 -11.97
CA THR A 133 12.06 10.89 -12.10
C THR A 133 13.52 11.07 -12.52
N GLN A 134 14.44 10.30 -11.95
CA GLN A 134 15.86 10.34 -12.34
C GLN A 134 16.09 9.83 -13.77
N ALA A 135 15.39 8.77 -14.19
CA ALA A 135 15.50 8.24 -15.54
C ALA A 135 15.00 9.22 -16.63
N ILE A 136 13.99 10.03 -16.33
CA ILE A 136 13.46 11.07 -17.23
C ILE A 136 14.38 12.32 -17.24
N SER A 137 15.12 12.56 -16.17
CA SER A 137 16.00 13.73 -16.02
C SER A 137 17.43 13.51 -16.51
N ALA A 138 17.82 12.27 -16.83
CA ALA A 138 19.11 11.97 -17.40
C ALA A 138 19.14 12.41 -18.88
N PRO A 139 20.13 13.22 -19.32
CA PRO A 139 20.30 13.48 -20.75
C PRO A 139 20.55 12.16 -21.49
N PRO A 140 20.07 12.01 -22.75
CA PRO A 140 20.38 10.83 -23.54
C PRO A 140 21.90 10.68 -23.60
N THR A 141 22.39 9.51 -23.21
CA THR A 141 23.80 9.16 -23.30
C THR A 141 24.10 8.92 -24.78
N GLU A 142 24.88 9.82 -25.39
CA GLU A 142 25.44 9.65 -26.75
C GLU A 142 26.51 8.56 -26.80
#